data_AF-B9MQ45-F1
#
_entry.id   AF-B9MQ45-F1
#
_cell.length_a   1.000
_cell.length_b   1.000
_cell.length_c   1.000
_cell.angle_alpha   90.00
_cell.angle_beta   90.00
_cell.angle_gamma   90.00
#
_symmetry.space_group_name_H-M   'P 1'
#
loop_
_entity.id
_entity.type
_entity.pdbx_description
1 polymer ?
#
loop_
_entity_poly.entity_id
_entity_poly.type
_entity_poly.pdbx_seq_one_letter_code
_entity_poly.pdbx_strand_id
1 'polypeptide(L)'
;MGVIDKKTGKEIIKPIYNGIEYFSDSVAMVEITQQGKIKYGFVNISTGKEIIPPKYDFVDYYSKEKKFVKVRIGGKWGLVDRQTGKELSSPIYDYIGRLVKD
;
A
#
# COMPACT_ATOMS: atom_id res chain seq x y z
N MET A 1 -4.52 3.58 -13.99
CA MET A 1 -4.84 4.78 -13.18
C MET A 1 -3.56 5.52 -12.84
N GLY A 2 -3.57 6.85 -12.97
CA GLY A 2 -2.45 7.74 -12.62
C GLY A 2 -2.97 8.97 -11.88
N VAL A 3 -2.08 9.84 -11.41
CA VAL A 3 -2.42 11.06 -10.67
C VAL A 3 -1.70 12.24 -11.29
N ILE A 4 -2.43 13.34 -11.50
CA ILE A 4 -1.92 14.60 -12.02
C ILE A 4 -2.07 15.71 -10.98
N ASP A 5 -1.14 16.65 -10.97
CA ASP A 5 -1.27 17.89 -10.21
C ASP A 5 -2.27 18.82 -10.91
N LYS A 6 -3.34 19.22 -10.21
CA LYS A 6 -4.42 20.02 -10.82
C LYS A 6 -4.00 21.44 -11.24
N LYS A 7 -2.92 21.98 -10.67
CA LYS A 7 -2.47 23.36 -10.94
C LYS A 7 -1.56 23.42 -12.16
N THR A 8 -0.64 22.47 -12.26
CA THR A 8 0.42 22.43 -13.28
C THR A 8 0.13 21.46 -14.41
N GLY A 9 -0.83 20.54 -14.22
CA GLY A 9 -1.11 19.45 -15.16
C GLY A 9 -0.02 18.37 -15.18
N LYS A 10 1.01 18.48 -14.33
CA LYS A 10 2.13 17.55 -14.31
C LYS A 10 1.70 16.19 -13.74
N GLU A 11 2.20 15.14 -14.37
CA GLU A 11 2.08 13.79 -13.84
C GLU A 11 2.84 13.68 -12.51
N ILE A 12 2.15 13.15 -11.50
CA ILE A 12 2.74 12.75 -10.22
C ILE A 12 2.93 11.23 -10.23
N ILE A 13 1.86 10.48 -10.48
CA ILE A 13 1.87 9.01 -10.54
C ILE A 13 1.55 8.58 -11.96
N LYS A 14 2.45 7.80 -12.57
CA LYS A 14 2.27 7.22 -13.90
C LYS A 14 1.02 6.34 -13.97
N PRO A 15 0.31 6.31 -15.11
CA PRO A 15 -0.91 5.53 -15.28
C PRO A 15 -0.68 4.01 -15.45
N ILE A 16 0.29 3.43 -14.74
CA ILE A 16 0.69 2.02 -14.85
C ILE A 16 -0.08 1.08 -13.92
N TYR A 17 -0.79 1.62 -12.92
CA TYR A 17 -1.52 0.84 -11.94
C TYR A 17 -2.93 0.51 -12.42
N ASN A 18 -3.50 -0.61 -12.00
CA ASN A 18 -4.91 -0.93 -12.25
C ASN A 18 -5.84 -0.09 -11.36
N GLY A 19 -5.42 0.18 -10.12
CA GLY A 19 -6.19 0.91 -9.12
C GLY A 19 -5.31 1.75 -8.20
N ILE A 20 -5.88 2.84 -7.67
CA ILE A 20 -5.26 3.72 -6.68
C ILE A 20 -6.32 4.03 -5.61
N GLU A 21 -6.03 3.71 -4.35
CA GLU A 21 -6.89 3.96 -3.20
C GLU A 21 -6.19 4.89 -2.21
N TYR A 22 -6.87 5.95 -1.78
CA TYR A 22 -6.27 7.00 -0.97
C TYR A 22 -6.44 6.71 0.53
N PHE A 23 -5.33 6.44 1.21
CA PHE A 23 -5.34 6.17 2.65
C PHE A 23 -5.18 7.43 3.52
N SER A 24 -4.48 8.43 2.99
CA SER A 24 -4.27 9.75 3.58
C SER A 24 -3.91 10.76 2.48
N ASP A 25 -3.73 12.02 2.84
CA ASP A 25 -3.24 13.06 1.93
C ASP A 25 -1.81 12.83 1.43
N SER A 26 -1.07 11.90 2.04
CA SER A 26 0.34 11.63 1.76
C SER A 26 0.62 10.23 1.21
N VAL A 27 -0.25 9.25 1.45
CA VAL A 27 -0.05 7.85 1.06
C VAL A 27 -1.28 7.29 0.34
N ALA A 28 -1.04 6.69 -0.82
CA ALA A 28 -2.02 5.89 -1.53
C ALA A 28 -1.55 4.43 -1.61
N MET A 29 -2.49 3.50 -1.57
CA MET A 29 -2.28 2.13 -2.01
C MET A 29 -2.47 2.07 -3.50
N VAL A 30 -1.64 1.27 -4.15
CA VAL A 30 -1.73 1.01 -5.58
C VAL A 30 -1.88 -0.50 -5.80
N GLU A 31 -2.63 -0.87 -6.82
CA GLU A 31 -2.73 -2.25 -7.27
C GLU A 31 -2.29 -2.39 -8.73
N ILE A 32 -1.58 -3.47 -9.03
CA ILE A 32 -1.16 -3.82 -10.38
C ILE A 32 -1.29 -5.33 -10.60
N THR A 33 -1.67 -5.73 -11.80
CA THR A 33 -1.74 -7.12 -12.23
C THR A 33 -0.39 -7.52 -12.81
N GLN A 34 0.31 -8.41 -12.13
CA GLN A 34 1.59 -8.97 -12.57
C GLN A 34 1.44 -10.48 -12.70
N GLN A 35 1.75 -11.03 -13.88
CA GLN A 35 1.66 -12.48 -14.16
C GLN A 35 0.28 -13.07 -13.80
N GLY A 36 -0.79 -12.33 -14.11
CA GLY A 36 -2.17 -12.76 -13.81
C GLY A 36 -2.58 -12.67 -12.34
N LYS A 37 -1.75 -12.06 -11.47
CA LYS A 37 -2.04 -11.88 -10.03
C LYS A 37 -2.04 -10.42 -9.66
N ILE A 38 -3.00 -10.00 -8.85
CA ILE A 38 -3.02 -8.65 -8.28
C ILE A 38 -1.93 -8.54 -7.22
N LYS A 39 -1.18 -7.46 -7.27
CA LYS A 39 -0.14 -7.09 -6.32
C LYS A 39 -0.41 -5.69 -5.80
N TYR A 40 -0.23 -5.51 -4.50
CA TYR A 40 -0.45 -4.25 -3.80
C TYR A 40 0.88 -3.65 -3.34
N GLY A 41 0.96 -2.32 -3.45
CA GLY A 41 2.07 -1.50 -2.98
C GLY A 41 1.57 -0.17 -2.41
N PHE A 42 2.50 0.69 -2.04
CA PHE A 42 2.20 2.01 -1.48
C PHE A 42 3.05 3.08 -2.15
N VAL A 43 2.45 4.23 -2.42
CA VAL A 43 3.12 5.37 -3.06
C VAL A 43 2.91 6.63 -2.23
N ASN A 44 3.90 7.52 -2.28
CA ASN A 44 3.79 8.86 -1.74
C ASN A 44 3.06 9.75 -2.74
N ILE A 45 1.89 10.28 -2.36
CA ILE A 45 1.01 11.02 -3.30
C ILE A 45 1.60 12.39 -3.67
N SER A 46 2.51 12.95 -2.87
CA SER A 46 3.12 14.26 -3.19
C SER A 46 4.26 14.15 -4.19
N THR A 47 4.95 13.01 -4.24
CA THR A 47 6.14 12.81 -5.08
C THR A 47 5.97 11.76 -6.16
N GLY A 48 4.92 10.93 -6.05
CA GLY A 48 4.68 9.78 -6.91
C GLY A 48 5.62 8.60 -6.71
N LYS A 49 6.55 8.69 -5.75
CA LYS A 49 7.53 7.64 -5.49
C LYS A 49 6.90 6.48 -4.76
N GLU A 50 7.27 5.26 -5.13
CA GLU A 50 6.94 4.06 -4.37
C GLU A 50 7.58 4.15 -2.98
N ILE A 51 6.75 3.99 -1.96
CA ILE A 51 7.18 3.73 -0.58
C ILE A 51 7.46 2.22 -0.46
N ILE A 52 6.54 1.40 -0.97
CA ILE A 52 6.70 -0.04 -1.11
C ILE A 52 6.26 -0.41 -2.54
N PRO A 53 7.15 -1.01 -3.35
CA PRO A 53 6.76 -1.50 -4.67
C PRO A 53 5.66 -2.59 -4.54
N PRO A 54 4.80 -2.75 -5.56
CA PRO A 54 3.78 -3.79 -5.52
C PRO A 54 4.38 -5.19 -5.33
N LYS A 55 4.10 -5.80 -4.17
CA LYS A 55 4.62 -7.14 -3.82
C LYS A 55 3.65 -7.99 -3.00
N TYR A 56 2.71 -7.35 -2.30
CA TYR A 56 1.77 -8.03 -1.42
C TYR A 56 0.60 -8.62 -2.22
N ASP A 57 0.13 -9.80 -1.83
CA ASP A 57 -1.05 -10.45 -2.41
C ASP A 57 -2.36 -9.86 -1.87
N PHE A 58 -2.29 -9.21 -0.71
CA PHE A 58 -3.44 -8.57 -0.08
C PHE A 58 -3.01 -7.49 0.91
N VAL A 59 -3.85 -6.48 1.11
CA VAL A 59 -3.71 -5.42 2.12
C VAL A 59 -5.03 -5.30 2.87
N ASP A 60 -5.00 -5.39 4.21
CA ASP A 60 -6.18 -5.18 5.05
C ASP A 60 -6.43 -3.68 5.26
N TYR A 61 -7.10 -3.07 4.29
CA TYR A 61 -7.39 -1.63 4.27
C TYR A 61 -8.57 -1.21 5.16
N TYR A 62 -9.30 -2.17 5.75
CA TYR A 62 -10.43 -1.88 6.65
C TYR A 62 -9.99 -1.60 8.09
N SER A 63 -8.72 -1.83 8.42
CA SER A 63 -8.17 -1.49 9.73
C SER A 63 -8.33 0.00 10.01
N LYS A 64 -8.96 0.34 11.15
CA LYS A 64 -9.03 1.72 11.65
C LYS A 64 -7.65 2.30 12.01
N GLU A 65 -6.60 1.47 12.01
CA GLU A 65 -5.24 1.93 12.24
C GLU A 65 -4.73 2.74 11.05
N LYS A 66 -4.45 4.02 11.31
CA LYS A 66 -4.05 4.98 10.26
C LYS A 66 -2.59 4.87 9.83
N LYS A 67 -1.77 4.09 10.54
CA LYS A 67 -0.33 4.01 10.28
C LYS A 67 0.11 2.61 9.87
N PHE A 68 -0.31 1.60 10.63
CA PHE A 68 0.09 0.22 10.40
C PHE A 68 -1.00 -0.54 9.66
N VAL A 69 -0.61 -1.31 8.66
CA VAL A 69 -1.52 -2.09 7.84
C VAL A 69 -1.05 -3.52 7.76
N LYS A 70 -2.00 -4.46 7.87
CA LYS A 70 -1.72 -5.87 7.71
C LYS A 70 -1.60 -6.17 6.23
N VAL A 71 -0.58 -6.92 5.87
CA VAL A 71 -0.29 -7.30 4.49
C VAL A 71 -0.13 -8.80 4.40
N ARG A 72 -0.43 -9.38 3.25
CA ARG A 72 -0.35 -10.83 3.04
C ARG A 72 0.58 -11.19 1.89
N ILE A 73 1.41 -12.21 2.10
CA ILE A 73 2.17 -12.90 1.04
C ILE A 73 2.02 -14.40 1.25
N GLY A 74 1.66 -15.15 0.22
CA GLY A 74 1.63 -16.61 0.28
C GLY A 74 0.71 -17.16 1.38
N GLY A 75 -0.39 -16.46 1.68
CA GLY A 75 -1.32 -16.84 2.74
C GLY A 75 -0.93 -16.43 4.16
N LYS A 76 0.30 -15.94 4.38
CA LYS A 76 0.77 -15.46 5.69
C LYS A 76 0.64 -13.95 5.81
N TRP A 77 0.32 -13.48 7.01
CA TRP A 77 0.14 -12.08 7.38
C TRP A 77 1.37 -11.50 8.06
N GLY A 78 1.66 -10.25 7.71
CA GLY A 78 2.66 -9.40 8.33
C GLY A 78 2.09 -8.00 8.60
N LEU A 79 2.93 -7.12 9.15
CA LEU A 79 2.54 -5.76 9.51
C LEU A 79 3.56 -4.77 8.98
N VAL A 80 3.09 -3.72 8.31
CA VAL A 80 3.97 -2.68 7.75
C VAL A 80 3.51 -1.30 8.18
N ASP A 81 4.47 -0.39 8.34
CA ASP A 81 4.22 1.04 8.37
C ASP A 81 4.12 1.56 6.94
N ARG A 82 2.91 1.95 6.53
CA ARG A 82 2.66 2.40 5.16
C ARG A 82 3.28 3.77 4.85
N GLN A 83 3.71 4.53 5.86
CA GLN A 83 4.36 5.83 5.66
C GLN A 83 5.85 5.69 5.37
N THR A 84 6.51 4.75 6.06
CA THR A 84 7.96 4.55 5.96
C THR A 84 8.34 3.34 5.10
N GLY A 85 7.39 2.44 4.83
CA GLY A 85 7.64 1.17 4.17
C GLY A 85 8.27 0.12 5.09
N LYS A 86 8.51 0.45 6.37
CA LYS A 86 9.14 -0.46 7.33
C LYS A 86 8.23 -1.65 7.60
N GLU A 87 8.74 -2.85 7.40
CA GLU A 87 8.11 -4.07 7.93
C GLU A 87 8.33 -4.10 9.45
N LEU A 88 7.24 -4.03 10.22
CA LEU A 88 7.26 -4.26 11.66
C LEU A 88 7.25 -5.76 11.95
N SER A 89 6.64 -6.53 11.07
CA SER A 89 6.57 -7.97 11.13
C SER A 89 6.47 -8.52 9.72
N SER A 90 7.37 -9.44 9.36
CA SER A 90 7.32 -10.09 8.05
C SER A 90 6.09 -11.00 7.93
N PRO A 91 5.61 -11.30 6.72
CA PRO A 91 4.46 -12.18 6.53
C PRO A 91 4.73 -13.63 6.92
N ILE A 92 4.55 -13.97 8.20
CA ILE A 92 4.79 -15.32 8.76
C ILE A 92 3.63 -15.86 9.60
N TYR A 93 2.64 -15.03 9.94
CA TYR A 93 1.54 -15.42 10.81
C TYR A 93 0.35 -15.92 10.00
N ASP A 94 -0.36 -16.95 10.48
CA ASP A 94 -1.63 -17.37 9.86
C ASP A 94 -2.74 -16.35 10.05
N TYR A 95 -2.67 -15.57 11.13
CA TYR A 95 -3.61 -14.51 11.44
C TYR A 95 -2.94 -13.46 12.34
N ILE A 96 -3.20 -12.18 12.06
CA ILE A 96 -2.88 -11.08 12.97
C ILE A 96 -4.20 -10.55 13.51
N GLY A 97 -4.37 -10.62 14.83
CA GLY A 97 -5.55 -10.13 15.53
C GLY A 97 -5.64 -8.60 15.57
N ARG A 98 -6.41 -8.08 16.52
CA ARG A 98 -6.49 -6.65 16.75
C ARG A 98 -5.12 -6.13 17.19
N LEU A 99 -4.66 -5.06 16.54
CA LEU A 99 -3.47 -4.33 17.00
C LEU A 99 -3.86 -3.56 18.27
N VAL A 100 -3.08 -3.73 19.33
CA VAL A 100 -3.22 -2.98 20.57
C VAL A 100 -2.13 -1.92 20.63
N LYS A 101 -2.48 -0.74 21.13
CA LYS A 101 -1.48 0.27 21.50
C LYS A 101 -1.05 0.01 22.94
N ASP A 102 0.19 0.36 23.24
CA ASP A 102 0.59 0.68 24.60
C ASP A 102 -0.14 1.96 25.08
#